data_AF-A0A7W1YB78-F1
#
_entry.id   AF-A0A7W1YB78-F1
#
_cell.length_a   1.000
_cell.length_b   1.000
_cell.length_c   1.000
_cell.angle_alpha   90.00
_cell.angle_beta   90.00
_cell.angle_gamma   90.00
#
_symmetry.space_group_name_H-M   'P 1'
#
loop_
_entity.id
_entity.type
_entity.pdbx_description
1 polymer ?
#
loop_
_entity_poly.entity_id
_entity_poly.type
_entity_poly.pdbx_seq_one_letter_code
_entity_poly.pdbx_strand_id
1 'polypeptide(L)'
;MSRAKSRDRDGVFVRKGGFYISYVDAQGRRRQRKLKGAHTLTQARHEREHELGKIERARIFGYPRLARRPLLRSSNGTFSINPHV
;
A
#
# COMPACT_ATOMS: atom_id res chain seq x y z
N MET A 1 -22.02 -27.57 -15.24
CA MET A 1 -20.76 -27.27 -14.51
C MET A 1 -20.82 -25.84 -13.97
N SER A 2 -20.91 -25.65 -12.66
CA SER A 2 -20.84 -24.31 -12.06
C SER A 2 -19.44 -23.74 -12.25
N ARG A 3 -19.30 -22.74 -13.12
CA ARG A 3 -18.08 -21.95 -13.28
C ARG A 3 -17.87 -21.20 -11.96
N ALA A 4 -17.19 -21.84 -11.00
CA ALA A 4 -16.72 -21.16 -9.82
C ALA A 4 -15.84 -20.01 -10.34
N LYS A 5 -16.36 -18.78 -10.25
CA LYS A 5 -15.56 -17.57 -10.45
C LYS A 5 -14.41 -17.73 -9.48
N SER A 6 -13.24 -18.14 -9.97
CA SER A 6 -12.01 -18.12 -9.20
C SER A 6 -11.96 -16.72 -8.64
N ARG A 7 -12.25 -16.59 -7.34
CA ARG A 7 -11.99 -15.36 -6.63
C ARG A 7 -10.49 -15.23 -6.82
N ASP A 8 -10.07 -14.33 -7.70
CA ASP A 8 -8.69 -13.88 -7.82
C ASP A 8 -8.35 -13.25 -6.48
N ARG A 9 -8.08 -14.11 -5.49
CA ARG A 9 -7.98 -13.74 -4.08
C ARG A 9 -6.74 -12.86 -3.90
N ASP A 10 -5.72 -13.10 -4.73
CA ASP A 10 -4.45 -12.41 -4.73
C ASP A 10 -3.97 -12.26 -6.19
N GLY A 11 -3.76 -11.03 -6.65
CA GLY A 11 -3.42 -10.79 -8.05
C GLY A 11 -3.70 -9.38 -8.53
N VAL A 12 -3.53 -9.20 -9.84
CA VAL A 12 -3.92 -7.99 -10.57
C VAL A 12 -5.30 -8.20 -11.17
N PHE A 13 -6.22 -7.28 -10.94
CA PHE A 13 -7.55 -7.32 -11.53
C PHE A 13 -7.92 -5.96 -12.12
N VAL A 14 -8.72 -5.97 -13.18
CA VAL A 14 -9.19 -4.75 -13.85
C VAL A 14 -10.62 -4.45 -13.39
N ARG A 15 -10.88 -3.21 -12.94
CA ARG A 15 -12.23 -2.72 -12.64
C ARG A 15 -12.43 -1.32 -13.21
N LYS A 16 -13.55 -1.09 -13.89
CA LYS A 16 -13.91 0.24 -14.44
C LYS A 16 -12.74 0.91 -15.19
N GLY A 17 -12.02 0.16 -16.03
CA GLY A 17 -10.90 0.66 -16.83
C GLY A 17 -9.59 0.96 -16.06
N GLY A 18 -9.49 0.62 -14.78
CA GLY A 18 -8.26 0.76 -14.00
C GLY A 18 -7.72 -0.58 -13.50
N PHE A 19 -6.41 -0.67 -13.34
CA PHE A 19 -5.76 -1.81 -12.70
C PHE A 19 -5.78 -1.68 -11.17
N TYR A 20 -6.09 -2.78 -10.51
CA TYR A 20 -6.11 -2.91 -9.06
C TYR A 20 -5.27 -4.12 -8.68
N ILE A 21 -4.61 -4.02 -7.53
CA ILE A 21 -3.84 -5.11 -6.95
C ILE A 21 -4.46 -5.52 -5.62
N SER A 22 -4.53 -6.83 -5.39
CA SER A 22 -4.86 -7.44 -4.10
C SER A 22 -3.58 -8.04 -3.50
N TYR A 23 -3.30 -7.69 -2.24
CA TYR A 23 -2.15 -8.20 -1.50
C TYR A 23 -2.43 -8.26 0.01
N VAL A 24 -1.62 -9.02 0.73
CA VAL A 24 -1.65 -9.14 2.19
C VAL A 24 -0.55 -8.26 2.77
N ASP A 25 -0.88 -7.40 3.74
CA ASP A 25 0.11 -6.54 4.40
C ASP A 25 1.00 -7.31 5.39
N ALA A 26 1.92 -6.59 6.03
CA ALA A 26 2.86 -7.19 6.98
C ALA A 26 2.13 -7.76 8.22
N GLN A 27 0.96 -7.21 8.54
CA GLN A 27 0.09 -7.58 9.65
C GLN A 27 -0.91 -8.69 9.31
N GLY A 28 -0.84 -9.26 8.11
CA GLY A 28 -1.75 -10.32 7.66
C GLY A 28 -3.12 -9.83 7.19
N ARG A 29 -3.34 -8.51 7.08
CA ARG A 29 -4.61 -7.95 6.60
C ARG A 29 -4.59 -7.82 5.08
N ARG A 30 -5.71 -8.15 4.45
CA ARG A 30 -5.88 -7.98 3.01
C ARG A 30 -6.12 -6.52 2.65
N ARG A 31 -5.38 -6.04 1.66
CA ARG A 31 -5.48 -4.70 1.12
C ARG A 31 -5.70 -4.77 -0.39
N GLN A 32 -6.51 -3.84 -0.87
CA GLN A 32 -6.70 -3.61 -2.30
C GLN A 32 -6.31 -2.17 -2.60
N ARG A 33 -5.55 -1.99 -3.69
CA ARG A 33 -5.07 -0.68 -4.10
C ARG A 33 -5.25 -0.51 -5.60
N LYS A 34 -5.78 0.65 -6.00
CA LYS A 34 -5.80 1.09 -7.40
C LYS A 34 -4.39 1.53 -7.80
N LEU A 35 -3.88 1.00 -8.90
CA LEU A 35 -2.66 1.48 -9.52
C LEU A 35 -2.99 2.74 -10.34
N LYS A 36 -2.28 3.84 -10.05
CA LYS A 36 -2.52 5.14 -10.70
C LYS A 36 -1.70 5.34 -11.99
N GLY A 37 -0.65 4.56 -12.20
CA GLY A 37 0.25 4.69 -13.37
C GLY A 37 0.45 3.41 -14.17
N ALA A 38 -0.26 2.33 -13.84
CA ALA A 38 -0.19 1.11 -14.65
C ALA A 38 -1.24 1.18 -15.76
N HIS A 39 -0.77 1.10 -17.00
CA HIS A 39 -1.61 1.07 -18.20
C HIS A 39 -1.61 -0.30 -18.88
N THR A 40 -0.69 -1.17 -18.47
CA THR A 40 -0.59 -2.55 -18.97
C THR A 40 -0.59 -3.55 -17.83
N LEU A 41 -0.99 -4.79 -18.14
CA LEU A 41 -1.05 -5.88 -17.16
C LEU A 41 0.36 -6.23 -16.62
N THR A 42 1.38 -6.12 -17.47
CA THR A 42 2.78 -6.34 -17.09
C THR A 42 3.25 -5.31 -16.06
N GLN A 43 2.99 -4.02 -16.31
CA GLN A 43 3.29 -2.95 -15.33
C GLN A 43 2.57 -3.20 -14.00
N ALA A 44 1.32 -3.63 -14.06
CA ALA A 44 0.55 -3.91 -12.86
C ALA A 44 1.09 -5.10 -12.05
N ARG A 45 1.65 -6.12 -12.71
CA ARG A 45 2.36 -7.24 -12.04
C ARG A 45 3.64 -6.76 -11.37
N HIS A 46 4.44 -5.96 -12.07
CA HIS A 46 5.68 -5.41 -11.54
C HIS A 46 5.44 -4.52 -10.31
N GLU A 47 4.42 -3.65 -10.35
CA GLU A 47 4.01 -2.84 -9.20
C GLU A 47 3.55 -3.69 -8.01
N ARG A 48 2.88 -4.82 -8.28
CA ARG A 48 2.50 -5.77 -7.23
C ARG A 48 3.72 -6.43 -6.59
N GLU A 49 4.68 -6.90 -7.39
CA GLU A 49 5.93 -7.50 -6.89
C GLU A 49 6.71 -6.51 -6.03
N HIS A 50 6.79 -5.25 -6.46
CA HIS A 50 7.43 -4.19 -5.68
C HIS A 50 6.74 -3.94 -4.33
N GLU A 51 5.41 -3.95 -4.27
CA GLU A 51 4.67 -3.85 -3.01
C GLU A 51 4.88 -5.08 -2.11
N LEU A 52 4.89 -6.29 -2.67
CA LEU A 52 5.20 -7.51 -1.91
C LEU A 52 6.60 -7.47 -1.32
N GLY A 53 7.62 -7.06 -2.09
CA GLY A 53 8.98 -6.90 -1.58
C GLY A 53 9.11 -5.82 -0.49
N LYS A 54 8.25 -4.79 -0.48
CA LYS A 54 8.18 -3.83 0.65
C LYS A 54 7.56 -4.48 1.88
N ILE A 55 6.53 -5.29 1.70
CA ILE A 55 5.83 -5.99 2.78
C ILE A 55 6.74 -7.04 3.42
N GLU A 56 7.47 -7.81 2.62
CA GLU A 56 8.45 -8.79 3.11
C GLU A 56 9.53 -8.11 3.94
N ARG A 57 10.10 -7.01 3.44
CA ARG A 57 11.02 -6.17 4.22
C ARG A 57 10.38 -5.67 5.51
N ALA A 58 9.14 -5.17 5.46
CA ALA A 58 8.44 -4.70 6.66
C ALA A 58 8.15 -5.82 7.67
N ARG A 59 7.89 -7.05 7.21
CA ARG A 59 7.73 -8.23 8.08
C ARG A 59 9.05 -8.59 8.77
N ILE A 60 10.15 -8.63 8.02
CA ILE A 60 11.48 -9.01 8.54
C ILE A 60 11.99 -7.96 9.51
N PHE A 61 11.95 -6.67 9.12
CA PHE A 61 12.53 -5.60 9.93
C PHE A 61 11.60 -5.09 11.03
N GLY A 62 10.37 -5.61 11.14
CA GLY A 62 9.44 -5.25 12.22
C GLY A 62 9.04 -3.78 12.26
N TYR A 63 9.25 -3.01 11.19
CA TYR A 63 8.76 -1.64 11.07
C TYR A 63 7.34 -1.66 10.51
N PRO A 64 6.27 -1.62 11.33
CA PRO A 64 5.02 -1.09 10.83
C PRO A 64 5.33 0.35 10.45
N ARG A 65 5.28 0.66 9.15
CA ARG A 65 5.31 2.04 8.67
C ARG A 65 4.34 2.83 9.54
N LEU A 66 4.86 3.65 10.45
CA LEU A 66 4.09 4.50 11.35
C LEU A 66 3.33 5.47 10.46
N ALA A 67 2.13 5.06 10.05
CA ALA A 67 1.25 5.87 9.26
C ALA A 67 0.78 7.00 10.18
N ARG A 68 1.37 8.17 9.96
CA ARG A 68 0.94 9.47 10.44
C ARG A 68 1.11 9.65 11.95
N ARG A 69 2.23 10.27 12.34
CA ARG A 69 2.13 11.27 13.42
C ARG A 69 1.05 12.26 12.96
N PRO A 70 -0.08 12.43 13.66
CA PRO A 70 -0.90 13.60 13.42
C PRO A 70 0.02 14.79 13.67
N LEU A 71 0.26 15.60 12.63
CA LEU A 71 0.75 16.94 12.85
C LEU A 71 -0.35 17.60 13.68
N LEU A 72 -0.15 17.67 14.99
CA LEU A 72 -0.90 18.56 15.86
C LEU A 72 -0.75 19.95 15.23
N ARG A 73 -1.85 20.43 14.64
CA ARG A 73 -1.97 21.80 14.18
C ARG A 73 -1.89 22.66 15.44
N SER A 74 -0.70 23.14 15.77
CA SER A 74 -0.54 24.26 16.69
C SER A 74 -1.32 25.42 16.07
N SER A 75 -2.37 25.86 16.76
CA SER A 75 -3.18 27.01 16.36
C SER A 75 -2.44 28.34 16.52
N ASN A 76 -1.19 28.35 16.97
CA ASN A 76 -0.46 29.57 17.25
C ASN A 76 0.82 29.56 16.41
N GLY A 77 0.81 30.35 15.34
CA GLY A 77 1.84 30.44 14.30
C GLY A 77 3.18 30.99 14.80
N THR A 78 3.92 30.19 15.55
CA THR A 78 5.32 30.47 15.90
C THR A 78 6.09 29.16 15.92
N PHE A 79 6.86 28.93 14.86
CA PHE A 79 7.93 27.93 14.89
C PHE A 79 9.11 28.54 15.65
N SER A 80 9.18 28.29 16.96
CA SER A 80 10.39 28.56 17.73
C SER A 80 11.26 27.31 17.71
N ILE A 81 12.43 27.43 17.07
CA ILE A 81 13.55 26.50 17.24
C ILE A 81 14.12 26.85 18.61
N ASN A 82 14.08 25.93 19.58
CA ASN A 82 14.87 26.07 20.81
C ASN A 82 16.31 25.63 20.48
N PRO A 83 17.32 26.52 20.48
CA PRO A 83 18.70 26.11 20.62
C PRO A 83 19.02 25.94 22.12
N HIS A 84 20.02 25.09 22.42
CA HIS A 84 20.46 24.59 23.73
C HIS A 84 19.67 23.35 24.18
N VAL A 85 20.29 22.17 24.26
CA VAL A 85 21.60 21.83 24.84
C VAL A 85 22.39 20.88 23.95
#